data_AF-A0A7X7V9H4-F1
#
_entry.id   AF-A0A7X7V9H4-F1
#
_cell.length_a   1.000
_cell.length_b   1.000
_cell.length_c   1.000
_cell.angle_alpha   90.00
_cell.angle_beta   90.00
_cell.angle_gamma   90.00
#
_symmetry.space_group_name_H-M   'P 1'
#
loop_
_entity.id
_entity.type
_entity.pdbx_description
1 polymer ?
#
loop_
_entity_poly.entity_id
_entity_poly.type
_entity_poly.pdbx_seq_one_letter_code
_entity_poly.pdbx_strand_id
1 'polypeptide(L)' 'MADQLEFLNGVAKLHAFYTEHVRMLAHAYGLSDEQAAKLLDGFGYYNVARAILHPPKVDITPAEAWEAEGGNRP' A
#
# COMPACT_ATOMS: atom_id res chain seq x y z
N MET A 1 -22.28 -12.37 -10.04
CA MET A 1 -21.43 -11.19 -10.32
C MET A 1 -21.04 -10.45 -9.05
N ALA A 2 -21.95 -10.22 -8.10
CA ALA A 2 -21.64 -9.57 -6.82
C ALA A 2 -20.46 -10.23 -6.08
N ASP A 3 -20.49 -11.55 -5.88
CA ASP A 3 -19.44 -12.29 -5.16
C ASP A 3 -18.07 -12.22 -5.85
N GLN A 4 -18.05 -12.16 -7.20
CA GLN A 4 -16.81 -12.02 -7.97
C GLN A 4 -16.20 -10.61 -7.79
N LEU A 5 -17.06 -9.58 -7.75
CA LEU A 5 -16.61 -8.21 -7.48
C LEU A 5 -16.09 -8.05 -6.05
N GLU A 6 -16.76 -8.66 -5.07
CA GLU A 6 -16.31 -8.67 -3.68
C GLU A 6 -14.97 -9.38 -3.52
N PHE A 7 -14.80 -10.52 -4.20
CA PHE A 7 -13.51 -11.22 -4.24
C PHE A 7 -12.39 -10.33 -4.81
N LEU A 8 -12.62 -9.69 -5.96
CA LEU A 8 -11.64 -8.79 -6.57
C LEU A 8 -11.30 -7.59 -5.66
N ASN A 9 -12.29 -7.05 -4.97
CA ASN A 9 -12.07 -5.99 -3.97
C ASN A 9 -11.21 -6.49 -2.79
N GLY A 10 -11.45 -7.72 -2.32
CA GLY A 10 -10.62 -8.35 -1.29
C GLY A 10 -9.17 -8.52 -1.74
N VAL A 11 -8.97 -9.01 -2.96
CA VAL A 11 -7.63 -9.15 -3.57
C VAL A 11 -6.92 -7.79 -3.68
N ALA A 12 -7.63 -6.74 -4.12
CA ALA A 12 -7.07 -5.41 -4.23
C ALA A 12 -6.61 -4.85 -2.86
N LYS A 13 -7.41 -5.05 -1.81
CA LYS A 13 -7.04 -4.67 -0.43
C LYS A 13 -5.80 -5.43 0.04
N LEU A 14 -5.77 -6.76 -0.13
CA LEU A 14 -4.62 -7.58 0.23
C LEU A 14 -3.34 -7.13 -0.49
N HIS A 15 -3.45 -6.83 -1.79
CA HIS A 15 -2.34 -6.33 -2.58
C HIS A 15 -1.81 -4.99 -2.07
N ALA A 16 -2.69 -4.06 -1.68
CA ALA A 16 -2.30 -2.78 -1.10
C ALA A 16 -1.55 -2.96 0.24
N PHE A 17 -2.10 -3.75 1.17
CA PHE A 17 -1.45 -4.02 2.45
C PHE A 17 -0.07 -4.68 2.28
N TYR A 18 0.00 -5.69 1.43
CA TYR A 18 1.26 -6.38 1.15
C TYR A 18 2.29 -5.44 0.53
N THR A 19 1.90 -4.58 -0.41
CA THR A 19 2.80 -3.59 -1.03
C THR A 19 3.37 -2.63 0.02
N GLU A 20 2.54 -2.18 0.97
CA GLU A 20 3.00 -1.28 2.03
C GLU A 20 3.97 -1.97 2.98
N HIS A 21 3.72 -3.23 3.34
CA HIS A 21 4.69 -4.01 4.14
C HIS A 21 6.03 -4.18 3.42
N VAL A 22 6.02 -4.37 2.10
CA VAL A 22 7.26 -4.45 1.31
C VAL A 22 7.99 -3.11 1.28
N ARG A 23 7.27 -1.99 1.22
CA ARG A 23 7.86 -0.63 1.34
C ARG A 23 8.52 -0.43 2.71
N MET A 24 7.79 -0.73 3.79
CA MET A 24 8.34 -0.66 5.15
C MET A 24 9.58 -1.55 5.32
N LEU A 25 9.54 -2.76 4.74
CA LEU A 25 10.69 -3.66 4.74
C LEU A 25 11.87 -3.07 3.97
N ALA A 26 11.66 -2.54 2.77
CA ALA A 26 12.71 -1.88 2.00
C ALA A 26 13.39 -0.77 2.81
N HIS A 27 12.61 0.08 3.48
CA HIS A 27 13.13 1.17 4.31
C HIS A 27 13.89 0.66 5.54
N ALA A 28 13.42 -0.42 6.18
CA ALA A 28 14.13 -1.05 7.29
C ALA A 28 15.53 -1.59 6.88
N TYR A 29 15.72 -1.92 5.60
CA TYR A 29 17.00 -2.33 5.03
C TYR A 29 17.76 -1.17 4.35
N GLY A 30 17.29 0.08 4.50
CA GLY A 30 17.93 1.26 3.94
C GLY A 30 17.83 1.39 2.41
N LEU A 31 16.88 0.70 1.78
CA LEU A 31 16.62 0.80 0.35
C LEU A 31 15.57 1.89 0.08
N SER A 32 15.80 2.70 -0.96
CA SER A 32 14.74 3.55 -1.53
C SER A 32 13.70 2.70 -2.26
N ASP A 33 12.51 3.26 -2.50
CA ASP A 33 11.44 2.59 -3.24
C ASP A 33 11.90 2.18 -4.65
N GLU A 34 12.71 3.02 -5.32
CA GLU A 34 13.24 2.75 -6.65
C GLU A 34 14.29 1.62 -6.64
N GLN A 35 15.15 1.59 -5.61
CA GLN A 35 16.14 0.52 -5.44
C GLN A 35 15.45 -0.81 -5.17
N ALA A 36 14.46 -0.80 -4.28
CA ALA A 36 13.64 -1.97 -3.98
C ALA A 36 12.85 -2.42 -5.20
N ALA A 37 12.23 -1.51 -5.96
CA ALA A 37 11.53 -1.81 -7.20
C ALA A 37 12.44 -2.52 -8.21
N LYS A 38 13.65 -1.96 -8.46
CA LYS A 38 14.62 -2.56 -9.38
C LYS A 38 15.09 -3.94 -8.92
N LEU A 39 15.30 -4.13 -7.62
CA LEU A 39 15.66 -5.42 -7.05
C LEU A 39 14.52 -6.43 -7.26
N LEU A 40 13.30 -6.07 -6.87
CA LEU A 40 12.10 -6.91 -7.01
C LEU A 40 11.84 -7.31 -8.46
N ASP A 41 12.04 -6.39 -9.40
CA ASP A 41 11.93 -6.63 -10.85
C ASP A 41 12.93 -7.70 -11.32
N GLY A 42 14.18 -7.61 -10.86
CA GLY A 42 15.24 -8.58 -11.18
C GLY A 42 14.97 -10.01 -10.67
N PHE A 43 14.10 -10.17 -9.67
CA PHE A 43 13.71 -11.48 -9.12
C PHE A 43 12.30 -11.94 -9.56
N GLY A 44 11.63 -11.19 -10.44
CA GLY A 44 10.33 -11.57 -11.00
C GLY A 44 9.11 -11.12 -10.19
N TYR A 45 9.28 -10.27 -9.17
CA TYR A 45 8.18 -9.72 -8.37
C TYR A 45 7.52 -8.49 -9.04
N TYR A 46 7.18 -8.59 -10.32
CA TYR A 46 6.82 -7.45 -11.18
C TYR A 46 5.64 -6.60 -10.67
N ASN A 47 4.60 -7.24 -10.12
CA ASN A 47 3.42 -6.53 -9.61
C ASN A 47 3.80 -5.64 -8.42
N VAL A 48 4.63 -6.16 -7.52
CA VAL A 48 5.11 -5.47 -6.32
C VAL A 48 6.10 -4.37 -6.71
N ALA A 49 7.04 -4.69 -7.62
CA ALA A 49 8.02 -3.75 -8.14
C ALA A 49 7.38 -2.50 -8.75
N ARG A 50 6.23 -2.66 -9.42
CA ARG A 50 5.47 -1.51 -9.95
C ARG A 50 4.66 -0.81 -8.86
N ALA A 51 4.00 -1.56 -7.99
CA ALA A 51 3.13 -0.99 -6.98
C ALA A 51 3.88 -0.22 -5.89
N ILE A 52 5.11 -0.63 -5.56
CA ILE A 52 5.96 0.09 -4.59
C ILE A 52 6.36 1.49 -5.08
N LEU A 53 6.30 1.78 -6.39
CA LEU A 53 6.58 3.11 -6.93
C LEU A 53 5.35 4.04 -6.87
N HIS A 54 4.18 3.48 -6.61
CA HIS A 54 2.92 4.20 -6.60
C HIS A 54 2.20 3.89 -5.29
N PRO A 55 2.59 4.55 -4.18
CA PRO A 55 1.89 4.37 -2.93
C PRO A 55 0.40 4.65 -3.17
N PRO A 56 -0.50 3.84 -2.60
CA PRO A 56 -1.91 4.18 -2.63
C PRO A 56 -2.04 5.59 -2.05
N LYS A 57 -2.66 6.49 -2.81
CA LYS A 57 -3.15 7.73 -2.25
C LYS A 57 -4.23 7.30 -1.26
N VAL A 58 -3.85 7.14 0.00
CA VAL A 58 -4.84 7.16 1.07
C VAL A 58 -5.35 8.59 1.03
N ASP A 59 -6.44 8.81 0.30
CA ASP A 59 -7.22 10.03 0.44
C ASP A 59 -7.79 9.93 1.86
N ILE A 60 -7.00 10.37 2.84
CA ILE A 60 -7.45 10.51 4.22
C ILE A 60 -8.59 11.50 4.12
N THR A 61 -9.81 11.02 4.33
CA THR A 61 -10.94 11.93 4.36
C THR A 61 -10.70 12.90 5.53
N PRO A 62 -11.15 14.17 5.43
CA PRO A 62 -11.01 15.10 6.54
C PRO A 62 -11.53 14.53 7.87
N ALA A 63 -12.53 13.63 7.84
CA ALA A 63 -13.04 12.96 9.03
C ALA A 63 -12.02 12.01 9.69
N GLU A 64 -11.30 11.19 8.91
CA GLU A 64 -10.31 10.24 9.44
C GLU A 64 -9.06 10.94 9.99
N ALA A 65 -8.68 12.09 9.40
CA ALA A 65 -7.61 12.93 9.93
C ALA A 65 -7.99 13.53 11.31
N TRP A 66 -9.24 13.95 11.49
CA TRP A 66 -9.74 14.52 12.75
C TRP A 66 -9.88 13.47 13.87
N GLU A 67 -10.21 12.22 13.54
CA GLU A 67 -10.25 11.13 14.50
C GLU A 67 -8.85 10.72 14.98
N ALA A 68 -7.85 10.73 14.08
CA ALA A 68 -6.45 10.48 14.42
C ALA A 68 -5.85 11.57 15.33
N GLU A 69 -6.34 12.81 15.24
CA GLU A 69 -5.92 13.96 16.06
C GLU A 69 -6.62 14.03 17.45
N GLY A 70 -7.47 13.06 17.79
CA GLY A 70 -8.09 12.97 19.12
C GLY A 70 -9.20 14.00 19.34
N GLY A 71 -10.01 14.29 18.31
CA GLY A 71 -11.09 15.27 18.34
C GLY A 71 -12.07 15.09 19.51
N ASN A 72 -11.93 15.92 20.55
CA ASN A 72 -12.92 16.08 21.62
C ASN A 72 -14.10 16.91 21.08
N ARG A 73 -15.29 16.31 21.00
CA ARG A 73 -16.52 17.03 20.64
C ARG A 73 -16.98 17.92 21.82
N PRO A 74 -17.49 19.14 21.59
CA PRO A 74 -18.22 19.89 22.60
C PRO A 74 -19.56 19.22 22.97
#